data_AF-A0A7K1BDK7-F1
#
_entry.id   AF-A0A7K1BDK7-F1
#
_cell.length_a   1.000
_cell.length_b   1.000
_cell.length_c   1.000
_cell.angle_alpha   90.00
_cell.angle_beta   90.00
_cell.angle_gamma   90.00
#
_symmetry.space_group_name_H-M   'P 1'
#
loop_
_entity.id
_entity.type
_entity.pdbx_description
1 polymer ?
#
loop_
_entity_poly.entity_id
_entity_poly.type
_entity_poly.pdbx_seq_one_letter_code
_entity_poly.pdbx_strand_id
1 'polypeptide(L)'
;MQVSRETLIERYFPDIERVKAYAAFLESAGIERGLIGPREADRIWERHIFNCLPVTTLLKEGSIVFDIGSGAGLPGIVIALARPDLHVTLIEPLERRTEFLREAVAGLDIEV
;
A
#
# COMPACT_ATOMS: atom_id res chain seq x y z
N MET A 1 -20.90 -3.22 -12.91
CA MET A 1 -21.37 -2.47 -11.72
C MET A 1 -20.15 -1.75 -11.18
N GLN A 2 -20.13 -0.42 -11.22
CA GLN A 2 -19.00 0.36 -10.70
C GLN A 2 -19.17 0.40 -9.17
N VAL A 3 -18.31 -0.31 -8.44
CA VAL A 3 -18.31 -0.31 -6.98
C VAL A 3 -17.70 1.02 -6.53
N SER A 4 -18.29 1.71 -5.55
CA SER A 4 -17.74 2.97 -5.05
C SER A 4 -16.43 2.77 -4.29
N ARG A 5 -15.64 3.84 -4.18
CA ARG A 5 -14.39 3.87 -3.41
C ARG A 5 -14.64 3.48 -1.95
N GLU A 6 -15.68 4.04 -1.35
CA GLU A 6 -16.07 3.83 0.04
C GLU A 6 -16.38 2.35 0.29
N THR A 7 -17.16 1.72 -0.60
CA THR A 7 -17.48 0.29 -0.49
C THR A 7 -16.24 -0.59 -0.60
N LEU A 8 -15.26 -0.25 -1.45
CA LEU A 8 -14.01 -1.01 -1.52
C LEU A 8 -13.16 -0.81 -0.27
N ILE A 9 -13.11 0.41 0.27
CA ILE A 9 -12.37 0.71 1.50
C ILE A 9 -12.93 -0.12 2.66
N GLU A 10 -14.24 -0.03 2.91
CA GLU A 10 -14.93 -0.75 3.99
C GLU A 10 -14.81 -2.27 3.85
N ARG A 11 -14.76 -2.77 2.62
CA ARG A 11 -14.69 -4.21 2.35
C ARG A 11 -13.32 -4.79 2.64
N TYR A 12 -12.25 -4.08 2.31
CA TYR A 12 -10.90 -4.66 2.25
C TYR A 12 -9.97 -4.17 3.35
N PHE A 13 -10.22 -3.02 3.96
CA PHE A 13 -9.30 -2.45 4.95
C PHE A 13 -9.97 -2.43 6.32
N PRO A 14 -9.49 -3.26 7.28
CA PRO A 14 -9.98 -3.25 8.65
C PRO A 14 -9.78 -1.89 9.34
N ASP A 15 -8.68 -1.20 9.01
CA ASP A 15 -8.40 0.16 9.45
C ASP A 15 -8.47 1.13 8.26
N ILE A 16 -9.59 1.84 8.19
CA ILE A 16 -9.91 2.80 7.13
C ILE A 16 -9.01 4.04 7.20
N GLU A 17 -8.69 4.50 8.41
CA GLU A 17 -7.91 5.73 8.57
C GLU A 17 -6.46 5.50 8.16
N ARG A 18 -5.93 4.31 8.43
CA ARG A 18 -4.58 3.93 8.02
C ARG A 18 -4.42 3.87 6.50
N VAL A 19 -5.37 3.28 5.77
CA VAL A 19 -5.28 3.28 4.29
C VAL A 19 -5.43 4.68 3.70
N LYS A 20 -6.26 5.55 4.31
CA LYS A 20 -6.34 6.96 3.90
C LYS A 20 -5.04 7.73 4.17
N ALA A 21 -4.42 7.50 5.34
CA ALA A 21 -3.12 8.07 5.66
C ALA A 21 -2.05 7.64 4.66
N TYR A 22 -2.06 6.36 4.26
CA TYR A 22 -1.15 5.88 3.22
C TYR A 22 -1.41 6.52 1.85
N ALA A 23 -2.67 6.68 1.45
CA ALA A 23 -3.02 7.40 0.22
C ALA A 23 -2.48 8.84 0.24
N ALA A 24 -2.70 9.57 1.35
CA ALA A 24 -2.18 10.92 1.51
C ALA A 24 -0.65 10.98 1.48
N PHE A 25 0.04 9.98 2.03
CA PHE A 25 1.49 9.87 1.98
C PHE A 25 2.01 9.64 0.54
N LEU A 26 1.32 8.79 -0.24
CA LEU A 26 1.64 8.59 -1.65
C LEU A 26 1.40 9.85 -2.50
N GLU A 27 0.30 10.56 -2.26
CA GLU A 27 -0.05 11.82 -2.95
C GLU A 27 0.93 12.96 -2.63
N SER A 28 1.62 12.90 -1.49
CA SER A 28 2.60 13.90 -1.06
C SER A 28 4.03 13.41 -1.30
N ALA A 29 4.62 12.76 -0.30
CA ALA A 29 6.02 12.31 -0.33
C ALA A 29 6.29 11.36 -1.51
N GLY A 30 5.31 10.53 -1.89
CA GLY A 30 5.43 9.66 -3.06
C GLY A 30 5.64 10.43 -4.36
N ILE A 31 4.95 11.55 -4.54
CA ILE A 31 5.12 12.43 -5.71
C ILE A 31 6.40 13.25 -5.61
N GLU A 32 6.66 13.86 -4.44
CA GLU A 32 7.85 14.69 -4.21
C GLU A 32 9.16 13.92 -4.50
N ARG A 33 9.21 12.64 -4.10
CA ARG A 33 10.39 11.77 -4.29
C ARG A 33 10.39 11.00 -5.61
N GLY A 34 9.41 11.25 -6.49
CA GLY A 34 9.31 10.66 -7.83
C GLY A 34 8.98 9.15 -7.84
N LEU A 35 8.34 8.64 -6.78
CA LEU A 35 7.84 7.27 -6.70
C LEU A 35 6.45 7.11 -7.31
N ILE A 36 5.66 8.18 -7.25
CA ILE A 36 4.36 8.33 -7.89
C ILE A 36 4.46 9.47 -8.91
N GLY A 37 3.87 9.29 -10.09
CA GLY A 37 3.85 10.33 -11.11
C GLY A 37 2.96 11.52 -10.68
N PRO A 38 3.31 12.77 -10.99
CA PRO A 38 2.54 13.95 -10.55
C PRO A 38 1.11 14.00 -11.09
N ARG A 39 0.81 13.25 -12.17
CA ARG A 39 -0.54 13.13 -12.74
C ARG A 39 -1.37 11.98 -12.14
N GLU A 40 -0.77 11.21 -11.23
CA GLU A 40 -1.41 10.05 -10.61
C GLU A 40 -2.04 10.38 -9.26
N ALA A 41 -1.84 11.60 -8.72
CA ALA A 41 -2.41 12.05 -7.43
C ALA A 41 -3.92 11.77 -7.35
N ASP A 42 -4.69 12.28 -8.30
CA ASP A 42 -6.16 12.12 -8.35
C ASP A 42 -6.60 10.66 -8.64
N ARG A 43 -5.66 9.77 -8.91
CA ARG A 43 -5.87 8.38 -9.34
C ARG A 43 -5.20 7.37 -8.42
N ILE A 44 -4.67 7.81 -7.27
CA ILE A 44 -3.97 6.95 -6.31
C ILE A 44 -4.84 5.76 -5.90
N TRP A 45 -6.12 6.00 -5.65
CA TRP A 45 -7.05 4.94 -5.27
C TRP A 45 -7.22 3.91 -6.38
N GLU A 46 -7.64 4.33 -7.56
CA GLU A 46 -8.05 3.40 -8.62
C GLU A 46 -6.85 2.74 -9.33
N ARG A 47 -5.74 3.47 -9.53
CA ARG A 47 -4.58 2.95 -10.28
C ARG A 47 -3.54 2.25 -9.43
N HIS A 48 -3.43 2.62 -8.16
CA HIS A 48 -2.39 2.14 -7.27
C HIS A 48 -2.97 1.27 -6.17
N ILE A 49 -3.76 1.83 -5.25
CA ILE A 49 -4.22 1.11 -4.05
C ILE A 49 -5.14 -0.05 -4.43
N PHE A 50 -6.25 0.21 -5.12
CA PHE A 50 -7.23 -0.83 -5.47
C PHE A 50 -6.69 -1.86 -6.46
N ASN A 51 -5.72 -1.48 -7.28
CA ASN A 51 -5.05 -2.40 -8.19
C ASN A 51 -4.22 -3.47 -7.44
N CYS A 52 -3.86 -3.22 -6.18
CA CYS A 52 -3.17 -4.20 -5.34
C CYS A 52 -4.13 -5.22 -4.68
N LEU A 53 -5.44 -4.95 -4.63
CA LEU A 53 -6.38 -5.79 -3.88
C LEU A 53 -6.65 -7.19 -4.47
N PRO A 54 -6.73 -7.40 -5.80
CA PRO A 54 -7.07 -8.71 -6.35
C PRO A 54 -6.16 -9.85 -5.85
N VAL A 55 -4.86 -9.59 -5.67
CA VAL A 55 -3.92 -10.62 -5.21
C VAL A 55 -4.20 -11.07 -3.78
N THR A 56 -4.76 -10.21 -2.92
CA THR A 56 -5.03 -10.56 -1.50
C THR A 56 -6.07 -11.68 -1.36
N THR A 57 -6.92 -11.87 -2.38
CA THR A 57 -7.94 -12.94 -2.43
C THR A 57 -7.36 -14.32 -2.74
N LEU A 58 -6.11 -14.38 -3.22
CA LEU A 58 -5.41 -15.62 -3.58
C LEU A 58 -4.50 -16.11 -2.45
N LEU A 59 -4.22 -15.26 -1.46
CA LEU A 59 -3.30 -15.54 -0.36
C LEU A 59 -4.03 -16.26 0.78
N LYS A 60 -3.47 -17.40 1.22
CA LYS A 60 -3.97 -18.17 2.37
C LYS A 60 -3.76 -17.38 3.65
N GLU A 61 -4.61 -17.62 4.64
CA GLU A 61 -4.45 -17.07 6.00
C GLU A 61 -3.05 -17.37 6.57
N GLY A 62 -2.44 -16.37 7.19
CA GLY A 62 -1.11 -16.51 7.83
C GLY A 62 0.07 -16.72 6.86
N SER A 63 -0.12 -16.47 5.56
CA SER A 63 0.98 -16.63 4.59
C SER A 63 2.11 -15.62 4.84
N ILE A 64 3.33 -16.06 4.55
CA ILE A 64 4.50 -15.19 4.46
C ILE A 64 4.58 -14.68 3.01
N VAL A 65 4.69 -13.36 2.84
CA VAL A 65 4.66 -12.68 1.54
C VAL A 65 5.89 -11.81 1.41
N PHE A 66 6.67 -12.02 0.35
CA PHE A 66 7.80 -11.16 0.00
C PHE A 66 7.41 -10.28 -1.18
N ASP A 67 7.49 -8.97 -1.00
CA ASP A 67 7.31 -7.98 -2.06
C ASP A 67 8.68 -7.54 -2.58
N ILE A 68 9.03 -7.96 -3.80
CA ILE A 68 10.35 -7.72 -4.39
C ILE A 68 10.28 -6.51 -5.32
N GLY A 69 11.07 -5.48 -5.00
CA GLY A 69 11.02 -4.20 -5.69
C GLY A 69 9.90 -3.30 -5.16
N SER A 70 9.71 -3.29 -3.84
CA SER A 70 8.58 -2.63 -3.17
C SER A 70 8.40 -1.15 -3.52
N GLY A 71 9.46 -0.43 -3.91
CA GLY A 71 9.33 0.91 -4.46
C GLY A 71 8.62 1.88 -3.52
N ALA A 72 7.39 2.27 -3.87
CA ALA A 72 6.52 3.13 -3.07
C ALA A 72 5.75 2.38 -1.96
N GLY A 73 6.01 1.09 -1.76
CA GLY A 73 5.25 0.19 -0.88
C GLY A 73 4.12 -0.54 -1.59
N LEU A 74 4.15 -0.62 -2.92
CA LEU A 74 3.09 -1.21 -3.73
C LEU A 74 3.61 -2.49 -4.41
N PRO A 75 2.94 -3.65 -4.24
CA PRO A 75 1.70 -3.86 -3.49
C PRO A 75 1.87 -4.12 -1.98
N GLY A 76 3.09 -4.31 -1.47
CA GLY A 76 3.32 -4.89 -0.14
C GLY A 76 2.62 -4.18 1.04
N ILE A 77 2.70 -2.85 1.15
CA ILE A 77 2.03 -2.09 2.22
C ILE A 77 0.51 -2.21 2.10
N VAL A 78 -0.04 -2.17 0.87
CA VAL A 78 -1.49 -2.32 0.68
C VAL A 78 -1.95 -3.71 1.09
N ILE A 79 -1.17 -4.75 0.81
CA ILE A 79 -1.44 -6.12 1.26
C ILE A 79 -1.44 -6.17 2.78
N ALA A 80 -0.41 -5.61 3.45
CA ALA A 80 -0.31 -5.60 4.91
C ALA A 80 -1.49 -4.87 5.57
N LEU A 81 -1.93 -3.76 4.98
CA LEU A 81 -3.10 -3.00 5.46
C LEU A 81 -4.42 -3.76 5.27
N ALA A 82 -4.58 -4.45 4.14
CA ALA A 82 -5.82 -5.16 3.83
C ALA A 82 -5.91 -6.54 4.52
N ARG A 83 -4.77 -7.17 4.79
CA ARG A 83 -4.65 -8.50 5.35
C ARG A 83 -3.63 -8.51 6.50
N PRO A 84 -3.99 -7.95 7.67
CA PRO A 84 -3.10 -7.90 8.83
C PRO A 84 -2.76 -9.28 9.41
N ASP A 85 -3.40 -10.35 8.94
CA ASP A 85 -3.04 -11.73 9.26
C ASP A 85 -1.79 -12.22 8.52
N LEU A 86 -1.32 -11.53 7.48
CA LEU A 86 -0.19 -11.93 6.67
C LEU A 86 1.13 -11.36 7.21
N HIS A 87 2.21 -12.13 7.08
CA HIS A 87 3.56 -11.66 7.37
C HIS A 87 4.20 -11.14 6.08
N VAL A 88 4.14 -9.83 5.88
CA VAL A 88 4.69 -9.18 4.70
C VAL A 88 6.14 -8.79 4.95
N THR A 89 7.01 -8.92 3.95
CA THR A 89 8.37 -8.38 3.95
C THR A 89 8.61 -7.56 2.70
N LEU A 90 9.01 -6.30 2.88
CA LEU A 90 9.33 -5.39 1.78
C LEU A 90 10.82 -5.48 1.41
N ILE A 91 11.12 -5.76 0.14
CA ILE A 91 12.49 -5.89 -0.36
C ILE A 91 12.75 -4.82 -1.41
N GLU A 92 13.66 -3.90 -1.12
CA GLU A 92 14.03 -2.81 -2.02
C GLU A 92 15.55 -2.54 -1.95
N PRO A 93 16.28 -2.58 -3.08
CA PRO A 93 17.73 -2.38 -3.08
C PRO A 93 18.16 -0.91 -2.92
N LEU A 94 17.31 0.06 -3.26
CA LEU A 94 17.70 1.48 -3.21
C LEU A 94 17.46 2.06 -1.82
N GLU A 95 18.52 2.57 -1.19
CA GLU A 95 18.48 3.14 0.17
C GLU A 95 17.40 4.22 0.32
N ARG A 96 17.39 5.23 -0.57
CA ARG A 96 16.37 6.29 -0.57
C ARG A 96 14.91 5.79 -0.60
N ARG A 97 14.68 4.63 -1.22
CA ARG A 97 13.35 4.00 -1.29
C ARG A 97 13.07 3.20 -0.04
N THR A 98 14.08 2.52 0.50
CA THR A 98 13.99 1.89 1.82
C THR A 98 13.67 2.90 2.92
N GLU A 99 14.27 4.10 2.89
CA GLU A 99 13.93 5.19 3.81
C GLU A 99 12.48 5.63 3.67
N PHE A 100 12.00 5.83 2.43
CA PHE A 100 10.59 6.12 2.16
C PHE A 100 9.66 5.03 2.73
N LEU A 101 9.99 3.75 2.55
CA LEU A 101 9.23 2.63 3.09
C LEU A 101 9.24 2.65 4.63
N ARG A 102 10.39 2.90 5.27
CA ARG A 102 10.49 3.01 6.73
C ARG A 102 9.62 4.14 7.28
N GLU A 103 9.60 5.29 6.61
CA GLU A 103 8.73 6.42 6.98
C GLU A 103 7.24 6.06 6.84
N ALA A 104 6.86 5.41 5.74
CA ALA A 104 5.49 4.93 5.55
C ALA A 104 5.09 3.95 6.67
N VAL A 105 5.92 2.95 6.93
CA VAL A 105 5.68 1.92 7.95
C VAL A 105 5.57 2.53 9.35
N ALA A 106 6.47 3.45 9.70
CA ALA A 106 6.43 4.16 10.97
C ALA A 106 5.19 5.06 11.10
N GLY A 107 4.82 5.78 10.04
CA GLY A 107 3.65 6.67 10.04
C GLY A 107 2.32 5.92 10.06
N LEU A 108 2.29 4.67 9.57
CA LEU A 108 1.11 3.81 9.56
C LEU A 108 1.02 2.88 10.78
N ASP A 109 2.10 2.75 11.56
CA ASP A 109 2.19 1.83 12.70
C ASP A 109 1.82 0.38 12.31
N ILE A 110 2.55 -0.14 11.32
CA ILE A 110 2.44 -1.53 10.83
C ILE A 110 3.78 -2.26 10.93
N GLU A 111 3.73 -3.59 10.91
CA GLU A 111 4.91 -4.45 10.88
C GLU A 111 5.00 -5.14 9.51
N VAL A 112 6.11 -4.89 8.79
CA VAL A 112 6.43 -5.43 7.46
C VAL A 112 7.94 -5.52 7.26
#